data_AF-A0AAX4HSW4-F1
#
_entry.id   AF-A0AAX4HSW4-F1
#
_cell.length_a   1.000
_cell.length_b   1.000
_cell.length_c   1.000
_cell.angle_alpha   90.00
_cell.angle_beta   90.00
_cell.angle_gamma   90.00
#
_symmetry.space_group_name_H-M   'P 1'
#
loop_
_entity.id
_entity.type
_entity.pdbx_description
1 polymer ?
#
loop_
_entity_poly.entity_id
_entity_poly.type
_entity_poly.pdbx_seq_one_letter_code
_entity_poly.pdbx_strand_id
1 'polypeptide(L)'
;MLKTFIILFTLFVSLSAFACWKAEGTFAVDGETWKFNQKFDHNKDYSFPMGTFILNLKLVPLKNGMSTLVYSASEKKGTKLTLVTKGEEEEIKPGTEREIYAKGEEGQPNSIITIKLTNI
;
A
#
# COMPACT_ATOMS: atom_id res chain seq x y z
N MET A 1 9.00 55.17 3.93
CA MET A 1 8.19 54.01 4.35
C MET A 1 7.29 53.61 3.21
N LEU A 2 6.95 52.32 3.10
CA LEU A 2 6.12 51.71 2.04
C LEU A 2 6.92 51.35 0.76
N LYS A 3 7.32 50.07 0.69
CA LYS A 3 7.46 49.23 -0.53
C LYS A 3 8.16 47.88 -0.24
N THR A 4 8.20 47.45 1.02
CA THR A 4 8.48 46.06 1.42
C THR A 4 7.21 45.22 1.23
N PHE A 5 6.75 45.04 -0.02
CA PHE A 5 5.53 44.29 -0.33
C PHE A 5 5.70 43.34 -1.52
N ILE A 6 6.94 42.90 -1.80
CA ILE A 6 7.26 42.04 -2.96
C ILE A 6 7.71 40.62 -2.57
N ILE A 7 7.84 40.27 -1.29
CA ILE A 7 8.40 38.96 -0.87
C ILE A 7 7.41 38.11 -0.05
N LEU A 8 6.12 38.20 -0.34
CA LEU A 8 5.11 37.39 0.38
C LEU A 8 4.02 36.81 -0.52
N PHE A 9 4.32 36.59 -1.80
CA PHE A 9 3.42 35.90 -2.72
C PHE A 9 4.05 34.68 -3.42
N THR A 10 5.26 34.27 -3.00
CA THR A 10 5.92 33.03 -3.47
C THR A 10 5.65 31.82 -2.57
N LEU A 11 4.89 31.99 -1.49
CA LEU A 11 4.27 30.86 -0.78
C LEU A 11 2.93 30.51 -1.44
N PHE A 12 2.94 30.37 -2.77
CA PHE A 12 2.04 29.42 -3.43
C PHE A 12 2.52 28.03 -3.00
N VAL A 13 2.17 27.68 -1.77
CA VAL A 13 2.21 26.30 -1.31
C VAL A 13 1.20 25.59 -2.20
N SER A 14 1.69 25.07 -3.32
CA SER A 14 1.02 24.02 -4.06
C SER A 14 0.95 22.84 -3.10
N LEU A 15 -0.05 22.88 -2.21
CA LEU A 15 -0.69 21.68 -1.71
C LEU A 15 -1.29 21.01 -2.95
N SER A 16 -0.44 20.32 -3.70
CA SER A 16 -0.87 19.11 -4.35
C SER A 16 -1.46 18.29 -3.22
N ALA A 17 -2.78 18.34 -3.11
CA ALA A 17 -3.58 17.35 -2.42
C ALA A 17 -3.28 16.02 -3.13
N PHE A 18 -2.09 15.47 -2.84
CA PHE A 18 -1.78 14.11 -3.14
C PHE A 18 -2.84 13.33 -2.39
N ALA A 19 -3.75 12.71 -3.14
CA ALA A 19 -4.72 11.79 -2.59
C ALA A 19 -3.96 10.82 -1.70
N CYS A 20 -4.03 11.04 -0.38
CA CYS A 20 -3.30 10.25 0.57
C CYS A 20 -4.15 9.01 0.78
N TRP A 21 -3.56 7.83 0.69
CA TRP A 21 -4.29 6.60 0.93
C TRP A 21 -3.94 6.08 2.31
N LYS A 22 -4.86 5.36 2.92
CA LYS A 22 -4.61 4.60 4.14
C LYS A 22 -4.88 3.14 3.82
N ALA A 23 -3.93 2.27 4.13
CA ALA A 23 -4.10 0.83 4.06
C ALA A 23 -4.11 0.26 5.47
N GLU A 24 -5.18 -0.42 5.81
CA GLU A 24 -5.32 -1.22 7.02
C GLU A 24 -5.51 -2.66 6.62
N GLY A 25 -4.84 -3.60 7.28
CA GLY A 25 -4.97 -4.98 6.86
C GLY A 25 -4.40 -6.00 7.80
N THR A 26 -4.62 -7.25 7.43
CA THR A 26 -4.14 -8.43 8.13
C THR A 26 -3.41 -9.35 7.17
N PHE A 27 -2.34 -9.95 7.65
CA PHE A 27 -1.67 -11.05 6.96
C PHE A 27 -1.67 -12.25 7.90
N ALA A 28 -2.20 -13.38 7.44
CA ALA A 28 -2.25 -14.61 8.20
C ALA A 28 -1.54 -15.73 7.43
N VAL A 29 -0.73 -16.54 8.11
CA VAL A 29 -0.06 -17.72 7.54
C VAL A 29 0.01 -18.80 8.61
N ASP A 30 -0.42 -20.01 8.27
CA ASP A 30 -0.28 -21.21 9.12
C ASP A 30 -0.74 -21.03 10.58
N GLY A 31 -1.78 -20.22 10.79
CA GLY A 31 -2.37 -19.95 12.11
C GLY A 31 -1.82 -18.73 12.84
N GLU A 32 -0.73 -18.13 12.36
CA GLU A 32 -0.23 -16.83 12.84
C GLU A 32 -0.90 -15.68 12.08
N THR A 33 -1.11 -14.54 12.75
CA THR A 33 -1.74 -13.36 12.13
C THR A 33 -1.09 -12.08 12.60
N TRP A 34 -0.76 -11.21 11.65
CA TRP A 34 -0.22 -9.88 11.86
C TRP A 34 -1.16 -8.82 11.30
N LYS A 35 -1.08 -7.61 11.85
CA LYS A 35 -1.86 -6.45 11.38
C LYS A 35 -0.92 -5.34 10.94
N PHE A 36 -1.35 -4.55 9.97
CA PHE A 36 -0.69 -3.30 9.59
C PHE A 36 -1.71 -2.17 9.44
N ASN A 37 -1.24 -0.95 9.68
CA ASN A 37 -1.99 0.29 9.46
C ASN A 37 -0.99 1.36 9.05
N GLN A 38 -1.08 1.83 7.80
CA GLN A 38 -0.08 2.73 7.25
C GLN A 38 -0.71 3.66 6.21
N LYS A 39 -0.21 4.91 6.15
CA LYS A 39 -0.51 5.85 5.07
C LYS A 39 0.37 5.56 3.86
N PHE A 40 -0.24 5.58 2.68
CA PHE A 40 0.34 5.23 1.39
C PHE A 40 0.43 6.46 0.52
N ASP A 41 1.60 6.60 -0.09
CA ASP A 41 1.83 7.53 -1.19
C ASP A 41 1.88 6.68 -2.46
N HIS A 42 1.38 7.23 -3.56
CA HIS A 42 1.53 6.59 -4.86
C HIS A 42 3.01 6.36 -5.20
N ASN A 43 3.28 5.25 -5.88
CA ASN A 43 4.60 4.83 -6.39
C ASN A 43 5.67 4.58 -5.33
N LYS A 44 5.30 4.56 -4.04
CA LYS A 44 6.20 4.20 -2.94
C LYS A 44 5.96 2.77 -2.50
N ASP A 45 7.05 2.04 -2.33
CA ASP A 45 7.05 0.67 -1.84
C ASP A 45 7.04 0.66 -0.31
N TYR A 46 6.10 -0.09 0.27
CA TYR A 46 5.96 -0.25 1.72
C TYR A 46 6.19 -1.70 2.10
N SER A 47 7.17 -1.95 2.97
CA SER A 47 7.54 -3.29 3.44
C SER A 47 7.23 -3.44 4.93
N PHE A 48 6.45 -4.47 5.26
CA PHE A 48 6.04 -4.77 6.63
C PHE A 48 6.67 -6.09 7.10
N PRO A 49 7.51 -6.05 8.15
CA PRO A 49 8.06 -7.27 8.73
C PRO A 49 7.00 -8.02 9.55
N MET A 50 6.56 -9.19 9.08
CA MET A 50 5.53 -10.02 9.71
C MET A 50 6.12 -11.35 10.19
N GLY A 51 6.80 -11.32 11.33
CA GLY A 51 7.54 -12.49 11.82
C GLY A 51 8.63 -12.92 10.84
N THR A 52 8.58 -14.17 10.38
CA THR A 52 9.47 -14.73 9.35
C THR A 52 9.13 -14.25 7.94
N PHE A 53 8.07 -13.47 7.73
CA PHE A 53 7.64 -13.00 6.42
C PHE A 53 7.87 -11.48 6.23
N ILE A 54 7.88 -11.04 4.97
CA ILE A 54 7.80 -9.64 4.55
C ILE A 54 6.57 -9.50 3.66
N LEU A 55 5.66 -8.62 4.03
CA LEU A 55 4.59 -8.17 3.16
C LEU A 55 5.02 -6.87 2.47
N ASN A 56 5.02 -6.83 1.15
CA ASN A 56 5.29 -5.65 0.35
C ASN A 56 4.01 -5.19 -0.33
N LEU A 57 3.71 -3.90 -0.21
CA LEU A 57 2.55 -3.25 -0.81
C LEU A 57 2.99 -2.01 -1.58
N LYS A 58 2.39 -1.79 -2.75
CA LYS A 58 2.64 -0.61 -3.59
C LYS A 58 1.35 -0.17 -4.26
N LEU A 59 1.00 1.12 -4.12
CA LEU A 59 -0.13 1.71 -4.82
C LEU A 59 0.36 2.47 -6.06
N VAL A 60 -0.15 2.13 -7.23
CA VAL A 60 0.27 2.70 -8.52
C VAL A 60 -0.91 3.45 -9.15
N PRO A 61 -0.73 4.70 -9.61
CA PRO A 61 -1.79 5.43 -10.31
C PRO A 61 -1.94 4.91 -11.74
N LEU A 62 -3.19 4.75 -12.19
CA LEU A 62 -3.53 4.39 -13.57
C LEU A 62 -3.82 5.65 -14.41
N LYS A 63 -3.66 5.54 -15.74
CA LYS A 63 -3.90 6.67 -16.68
C LYS A 63 -5.34 7.20 -16.66
N ASN A 64 -6.30 6.40 -16.21
CA ASN A 64 -7.72 6.75 -16.11
C ASN A 64 -8.11 7.42 -14.78
N GLY A 65 -7.13 7.79 -13.93
CA GLY A 65 -7.37 8.39 -12.63
C GLY A 65 -7.73 7.38 -11.51
N MET A 66 -7.77 6.08 -11.82
CA MET A 66 -7.89 5.01 -10.82
C MET A 66 -6.52 4.64 -10.25
N SER A 67 -6.49 3.70 -9.32
CA SER A 67 -5.25 3.13 -8.77
C SER A 67 -5.26 1.62 -8.82
N THR A 68 -4.07 1.05 -8.81
CA THR A 68 -3.83 -0.38 -8.70
C THR A 68 -2.99 -0.67 -7.46
N LEU A 69 -3.38 -1.66 -6.67
CA LEU A 69 -2.58 -2.12 -5.53
C LEU A 69 -1.84 -3.40 -5.92
N VAL A 70 -0.51 -3.33 -5.91
CA VAL A 70 0.37 -4.50 -6.04
C VAL A 70 0.75 -4.97 -4.65
N TYR A 71 0.58 -6.26 -4.39
CA TYR A 71 0.93 -6.87 -3.11
C TYR A 71 1.71 -8.17 -3.30
N SER A 72 2.67 -8.42 -2.41
CA SER A 72 3.40 -9.68 -2.35
C SER A 72 3.84 -10.02 -0.93
N ALA A 73 3.81 -11.29 -0.56
CA ALA A 73 4.33 -11.80 0.68
C ALA A 73 5.40 -12.87 0.42
N SER A 74 6.54 -12.76 1.10
CA SER A 74 7.67 -13.68 0.97
C SER A 74 8.31 -14.00 2.32
N GLU A 75 8.94 -15.17 2.42
CA GLU A 75 9.66 -15.58 3.62
C GLU A 75 11.09 -15.00 3.69
N LYS A 76 11.53 -14.56 4.88
CA LYS A 76 12.79 -13.85 5.14
C LYS A 76 14.04 -14.73 5.19
N LYS A 77 13.93 -16.02 5.55
CA LYS A 77 15.11 -16.78 6.02
C LYS A 77 15.76 -17.66 4.94
N GLY A 78 17.07 -17.47 4.73
CA GLY A 78 17.99 -18.58 4.46
C GLY A 78 18.42 -18.81 3.01
N THR A 79 17.52 -19.11 2.06
CA THR A 79 17.80 -19.14 0.60
C THR A 79 16.54 -19.54 -0.15
N LYS A 80 16.33 -18.97 -1.36
CA LYS A 80 15.07 -18.89 -2.11
C LYS A 80 13.99 -18.12 -1.35
N LEU A 81 13.76 -16.86 -1.73
CA LEU A 81 12.56 -16.11 -1.37
C LEU A 81 11.36 -16.91 -1.88
N THR A 82 10.84 -17.84 -1.08
CA THR A 82 9.64 -18.60 -1.42
C THR A 82 8.50 -17.60 -1.39
N LEU A 83 7.93 -17.37 -2.56
CA LEU A 83 6.78 -16.49 -2.71
C LEU A 83 5.56 -17.23 -2.13
N VAL A 84 4.90 -16.59 -1.18
CA VAL A 84 3.78 -17.16 -0.42
C VAL A 84 2.45 -16.68 -0.97
N THR A 85 2.40 -15.42 -1.41
CA THR A 85 1.24 -14.83 -2.06
C THR A 85 1.70 -13.66 -2.92
N LYS A 86 1.06 -13.44 -4.06
CA LYS A 86 1.17 -12.19 -4.82
C LYS A 86 -0.15 -11.90 -5.52
N GLY A 87 -0.35 -10.65 -5.88
CA GLY A 87 -1.43 -10.27 -6.75
C GLY A 87 -1.45 -8.78 -7.02
N GLU A 88 -2.39 -8.40 -7.85
CA GLU A 88 -2.60 -7.05 -8.31
C GLU A 88 -4.12 -6.82 -8.33
N GLU A 89 -4.58 -5.82 -7.60
CA GLU A 89 -5.98 -5.40 -7.62
C GLU A 89 -6.09 -4.11 -8.44
N GLU A 90 -6.75 -4.20 -9.58
CA GLU A 90 -6.97 -3.08 -10.49
C GLU A 90 -8.23 -2.26 -10.14
N GLU A 91 -8.34 -1.08 -10.75
CA GLU A 91 -9.56 -0.25 -10.75
C GLU A 91 -10.04 0.26 -9.39
N ILE A 92 -9.12 0.54 -8.47
CA ILE A 92 -9.46 1.15 -7.17
C ILE A 92 -9.84 2.62 -7.39
N LYS A 93 -11.12 2.93 -7.18
CA LYS A 93 -11.68 4.28 -7.38
C LYS A 93 -11.31 5.22 -6.23
N PRO A 94 -10.79 6.42 -6.52
CA PRO A 94 -10.59 7.45 -5.51
C PRO A 94 -11.89 7.77 -4.75
N GLY A 95 -11.77 8.06 -3.45
CA GLY A 95 -12.91 8.37 -2.59
C GLY A 95 -13.79 7.16 -2.21
N THR A 96 -13.39 5.94 -2.57
CA THR A 96 -14.09 4.72 -2.17
C THR A 96 -13.27 3.90 -1.17
N GLU A 97 -13.98 3.16 -0.34
CA GLU A 97 -13.39 2.10 0.46
C GLU A 97 -13.33 0.81 -0.37
N ARG A 98 -12.19 0.12 -0.36
CA ARG A 98 -12.01 -1.15 -1.06
C ARG A 98 -11.39 -2.18 -0.15
N GLU A 99 -12.04 -3.33 -0.03
CA GLU A 99 -11.49 -4.51 0.63
C GLU A 99 -10.92 -5.47 -0.42
N ILE A 100 -9.71 -5.94 -0.18
CA ILE A 100 -8.95 -6.84 -1.04
C ILE A 100 -8.68 -8.10 -0.22
N TYR A 101 -8.95 -9.26 -0.81
CA TYR A 101 -8.71 -10.56 -0.22
C TYR A 101 -7.88 -11.43 -1.17
N ALA A 102 -6.75 -11.92 -0.70
CA ALA A 102 -5.88 -12.79 -1.49
C ALA A 102 -5.44 -14.01 -0.68
N LYS A 103 -5.41 -15.18 -1.32
CA LYS A 103 -4.95 -16.44 -0.73
C LYS A 103 -3.70 -16.93 -1.47
N GLY A 104 -2.79 -17.59 -0.76
CA GLY A 104 -1.67 -18.30 -1.37
C GLY A 104 -2.12 -19.35 -2.39
N GLU A 105 -1.29 -19.58 -3.41
CA GLU A 105 -1.57 -20.55 -4.47
C GLU A 105 -1.45 -21.99 -3.97
N GLU A 106 -1.97 -22.94 -4.75
CA GLU A 106 -1.83 -24.37 -4.45
C GLU A 106 -0.35 -24.78 -4.41
N GLY A 107 0.05 -25.51 -3.36
CA GLY A 107 1.45 -25.88 -3.10
C GLY A 107 2.27 -24.81 -2.37
N GLN A 108 1.70 -23.65 -2.03
CA GLN A 108 2.30 -22.63 -1.16
C GLN A 108 1.72 -22.70 0.26
N PRO A 109 2.37 -22.07 1.27
CA PRO A 109 1.83 -21.98 2.63
C PRO A 109 0.42 -21.40 2.66
N ASN A 110 -0.41 -21.87 3.59
CA ASN A 110 -1.80 -21.42 3.69
C ASN A 110 -1.84 -20.00 4.25
N SER A 111 -1.84 -19.05 3.31
CA SER A 111 -1.66 -17.64 3.57
C SER A 111 -2.87 -16.85 3.10
N ILE A 112 -3.24 -15.83 3.86
CA ILE A 112 -4.36 -14.94 3.58
C ILE A 112 -3.90 -13.50 3.81
N ILE A 113 -4.07 -12.65 2.81
CA ILE A 113 -3.89 -11.20 2.90
C ILE A 113 -5.28 -10.55 2.83
N THR A 114 -5.56 -9.65 3.75
CA THR A 114 -6.76 -8.80 3.72
C THR A 114 -6.34 -7.34 3.83
N ILE A 115 -6.79 -6.48 2.91
CA ILE A 115 -6.39 -5.07 2.86
C ILE A 115 -7.63 -4.22 2.63
N LYS A 116 -7.87 -3.27 3.53
CA LYS A 116 -8.84 -2.21 3.41
C LYS A 116 -8.11 -0.93 3.04
N LEU A 117 -8.41 -0.41 1.85
CA LEU A 117 -7.92 0.86 1.36
C LEU A 117 -8.97 1.94 1.54
N THR A 118 -8.56 3.07 2.10
CA THR A 118 -9.38 4.26 2.29
C THR A 118 -8.65 5.48 1.76
N ASN A 119 -9.32 6.30 0.95
CA ASN A 119 -8.78 7.60 0.54
C ASN A 119 -9.00 8.63 1.66
N ILE A 120 -7.94 9.32 2.07
CA ILE A 120 -7.91 10.26 3.21
C ILE A 120 -7.34 11.63 2.84
#